data_AF-A0A2D7IQC8-F1
#
_entry.id   AF-A0A2D7IQC8-F1
#
_cell.length_a   1.000
_cell.length_b   1.000
_cell.length_c   1.000
_cell.angle_alpha   90.00
_cell.angle_beta   90.00
_cell.angle_gamma   90.00
#
_symmetry.space_group_name_H-M   'P 1'
#
loop_
_entity.id
_entity.type
_entity.pdbx_description
1 polymer ?
#
loop_
_entity_poly.entity_id
_entity_poly.type
_entity_poly.pdbx_seq_one_letter_code
_entity_poly.pdbx_strand_id
1 'polypeptide(L)'
;MKKSAILFLFNFFVISSLMSQNIVLNEFLAGTDTCCDDGTGEIEDFIELFNPGTTAVDIGGWYATDDASELTKHQIPSDSSNTIIPAGGYLVLWASGETSRGALHVDFKLKKGGEFIGLVLSDGLTVVDSLTFGSQTDDISYGRVPDGGSSWSDITTPTPGTSNAGLFVEDNISLPSDFQLQQNYPNPFNPTTSINFSVANSEFIELNIFDILGNKITTLMNNHIAPGNYNVQWNGKDFNGKIVSGGVYLYQLKSKSFNKTKKMIFIK
;
A
#
# COMPACT_ATOMS: atom_id res chain seq x y z
N MET A 1 -22.89 -68.40 -0.25
CA MET A 1 -21.87 -67.43 -0.67
C MET A 1 -22.56 -66.22 -1.32
N LYS A 2 -22.76 -65.12 -0.57
CA LYS A 2 -23.18 -63.83 -1.14
C LYS A 2 -22.07 -62.82 -0.80
N LYS A 3 -21.34 -62.36 -1.81
CA LYS A 3 -20.33 -61.29 -1.65
C LYS A 3 -21.07 -59.96 -1.72
N SER A 4 -21.17 -59.25 -0.60
CA SER A 4 -21.59 -57.84 -0.59
C SER A 4 -20.37 -56.98 -0.92
N ALA A 5 -20.42 -56.26 -2.04
CA ALA A 5 -19.46 -55.22 -2.37
C ALA A 5 -19.88 -53.92 -1.68
N ILE A 6 -19.04 -53.43 -0.77
CA ILE A 6 -19.21 -52.12 -0.14
C ILE A 6 -18.59 -51.08 -1.08
N LEU A 7 -19.44 -50.23 -1.67
CA LEU A 7 -19.03 -49.11 -2.51
C LEU A 7 -18.65 -47.93 -1.60
N PHE A 8 -17.35 -47.64 -1.48
CA PHE A 8 -16.87 -46.43 -0.83
C PHE A 8 -17.04 -45.25 -1.78
N LEU A 9 -18.04 -44.40 -1.52
CA LEU A 9 -18.16 -43.08 -2.13
C LEU A 9 -17.09 -42.17 -1.51
N PHE A 10 -16.03 -41.89 -2.27
CA PHE A 10 -15.08 -40.83 -1.93
C PHE A 10 -15.74 -39.49 -2.23
N ASN A 11 -16.23 -38.81 -1.19
CA ASN A 11 -16.60 -37.39 -1.29
C ASN A 11 -15.31 -36.57 -1.43
N PHE A 12 -14.99 -36.19 -2.67
CA PHE A 12 -13.90 -35.27 -2.96
C PHE A 12 -14.39 -33.85 -2.62
N PHE A 13 -14.17 -33.42 -1.38
CA PHE A 13 -14.42 -32.04 -0.98
C PHE A 13 -13.29 -31.19 -1.56
N VAL A 14 -13.54 -30.57 -2.72
CA VAL A 14 -12.66 -29.55 -3.27
C VAL A 14 -12.78 -28.34 -2.35
N ILE A 15 -11.81 -28.15 -1.46
CA ILE A 15 -11.63 -26.86 -0.80
C ILE A 15 -11.07 -25.93 -1.88
N SER A 16 -11.95 -25.31 -2.66
CA SER A 16 -11.58 -24.11 -3.38
C SER A 16 -11.25 -23.07 -2.32
N SER A 17 -9.96 -22.81 -2.13
CA SER A 17 -9.50 -21.58 -1.50
C SER A 17 -10.06 -20.44 -2.36
N LEU A 18 -11.25 -19.96 -2.02
CA LEU A 18 -11.72 -18.66 -2.48
C LEU A 18 -10.72 -17.67 -1.90
N MET A 19 -9.76 -17.23 -2.71
CA MET A 19 -9.09 -15.97 -2.39
C MET A 19 -10.21 -14.95 -2.30
N SER A 20 -10.45 -14.45 -1.10
CA SER A 20 -11.46 -13.43 -0.88
C SER A 20 -11.12 -12.26 -1.81
N GLN A 21 -11.97 -12.03 -2.79
CA GLN A 21 -11.89 -10.84 -3.62
C GLN A 21 -12.30 -9.69 -2.72
N ASN A 22 -11.31 -9.07 -2.08
CA ASN A 22 -11.55 -8.00 -1.14
C ASN A 22 -11.59 -6.69 -1.90
N ILE A 23 -12.73 -6.02 -1.85
CA ILE A 23 -12.82 -4.59 -2.11
C ILE A 23 -11.90 -3.89 -1.11
N VAL A 24 -11.15 -2.90 -1.57
CA VAL A 24 -10.21 -2.14 -0.73
C VAL A 24 -10.54 -0.67 -0.78
N LEU A 25 -10.22 0.06 0.29
CA LEU A 25 -10.15 1.52 0.24
C LEU A 25 -9.05 1.88 -0.75
N ASN A 26 -9.28 2.82 -1.66
CA ASN A 26 -8.34 3.18 -2.72
C ASN A 26 -7.87 4.62 -2.65
N GLU A 27 -8.77 5.55 -2.37
CA GLU A 27 -8.48 6.99 -2.29
C GLU A 27 -9.50 7.61 -1.34
N PHE A 28 -9.15 8.69 -0.64
CA PHE A 28 -10.14 9.53 0.01
C PHE A 28 -9.69 10.99 0.01
N LEU A 29 -10.67 11.88 0.14
CA LEU A 29 -10.46 13.32 0.33
C LEU A 29 -11.24 13.76 1.57
N ALA A 30 -10.55 14.36 2.54
CA ALA A 30 -11.14 14.90 3.75
C ALA A 30 -10.68 16.35 3.93
N GLY A 31 -11.43 17.30 3.37
CA GLY A 31 -11.03 18.69 3.22
C GLY A 31 -11.17 19.13 1.77
N THR A 32 -12.37 19.56 1.40
CA THR A 32 -12.70 20.05 0.05
C THR A 32 -12.86 21.57 0.03
N ASP A 33 -12.23 22.24 -0.94
CA ASP A 33 -12.49 23.65 -1.27
C ASP A 33 -13.03 23.76 -2.70
N THR A 34 -12.33 23.17 -3.67
CA THR A 34 -12.70 23.22 -5.10
C THR A 34 -12.95 21.85 -5.73
N CYS A 35 -12.44 20.78 -5.14
CA CYS A 35 -12.75 19.40 -5.52
C CYS A 35 -13.47 18.71 -4.35
N CYS A 36 -14.41 17.79 -4.56
CA CYS A 36 -14.80 17.21 -5.84
C CYS A 36 -16.32 17.24 -6.07
N ASP A 37 -16.72 17.52 -7.31
CA ASP A 37 -18.12 17.58 -7.74
C ASP A 37 -18.74 16.18 -7.76
N ASP A 38 -19.85 16.00 -7.05
CA ASP A 38 -20.59 14.72 -6.97
C ASP A 38 -21.40 14.37 -8.23
N GLY A 39 -21.29 15.19 -9.28
CA GLY A 39 -22.07 15.13 -10.52
C GLY A 39 -23.28 16.07 -10.51
N THR A 40 -23.53 16.80 -9.43
CA THR A 40 -24.66 17.74 -9.30
C THR A 40 -24.24 19.20 -9.17
N GLY A 41 -22.93 19.51 -9.15
CA GLY A 41 -22.42 20.85 -8.89
C GLY A 41 -21.99 21.10 -7.45
N GLU A 42 -22.17 20.13 -6.55
CA GLU A 42 -21.84 20.24 -5.13
C GLU A 42 -20.50 19.58 -4.84
N ILE A 43 -19.70 20.27 -4.04
CA ILE A 43 -18.35 19.84 -3.68
C ILE A 43 -18.42 19.01 -2.41
N GLU A 44 -17.94 17.77 -2.47
CA GLU A 44 -18.03 16.80 -1.38
C GLU A 44 -16.72 16.06 -1.11
N ASP A 45 -16.50 15.74 0.17
CA ASP A 45 -15.52 14.73 0.60
C ASP A 45 -15.89 13.38 0.00
N PHE A 46 -14.92 12.50 -0.21
CA PHE A 46 -15.21 11.17 -0.76
C PHE A 46 -14.30 10.09 -0.20
N ILE A 47 -14.81 8.86 -0.33
CA ILE A 47 -14.09 7.61 -0.11
C ILE A 47 -14.24 6.79 -1.39
N GLU A 48 -13.13 6.43 -2.01
CA GLU A 48 -13.11 5.56 -3.18
C GLU A 48 -12.77 4.12 -2.78
N LEU A 49 -13.51 3.20 -3.37
CA LEU A 49 -13.32 1.76 -3.27
C LEU A 49 -12.81 1.22 -4.60
N PHE A 50 -11.86 0.29 -4.55
CA PHE A 50 -11.34 -0.41 -5.73
C PHE A 50 -11.57 -1.92 -5.62
N ASN A 51 -11.91 -2.54 -6.75
CA ASN A 51 -12.04 -3.97 -6.87
C ASN A 51 -10.83 -4.57 -7.62
N PRO A 52 -9.80 -5.08 -6.91
CA PRO A 52 -8.60 -5.64 -7.55
C PRO A 52 -8.83 -7.03 -8.17
N GLY A 53 -9.98 -7.66 -7.94
CA GLY A 53 -10.22 -9.02 -8.43
C GLY A 53 -10.82 -9.05 -9.84
N THR A 54 -11.20 -10.26 -10.26
CA THR A 54 -11.55 -10.57 -11.66
C THR A 54 -13.06 -10.67 -11.91
N THR A 55 -13.90 -10.52 -10.88
CA THR A 55 -15.37 -10.52 -11.02
C THR A 55 -16.01 -9.28 -10.42
N ALA A 56 -17.23 -8.93 -10.82
CA ALA A 56 -17.94 -7.81 -10.21
C ALA A 56 -18.35 -8.17 -8.77
N VAL A 57 -18.30 -7.20 -7.86
CA VAL A 57 -18.73 -7.36 -6.46
C VAL A 57 -19.81 -6.33 -6.17
N ASP A 58 -20.92 -6.79 -5.61
CA ASP A 58 -21.96 -5.92 -5.09
C ASP A 58 -21.72 -5.68 -3.59
N ILE A 59 -21.51 -4.41 -3.22
CA ILE A 59 -21.32 -4.00 -1.82
C ILE A 59 -22.64 -3.55 -1.17
N GLY A 60 -23.77 -3.71 -1.84
CA GLY A 60 -25.08 -3.44 -1.26
C GLY A 60 -25.29 -4.19 0.06
N GLY A 61 -25.72 -3.48 1.10
CA GLY A 61 -25.91 -4.00 2.45
C GLY A 61 -24.65 -4.04 3.33
N TRP A 62 -23.47 -3.72 2.79
CA TRP A 62 -22.24 -3.51 3.57
C TRP A 62 -22.33 -2.18 4.34
N TYR A 63 -21.35 -1.91 5.21
CA TYR A 63 -21.29 -0.67 5.97
C TYR A 63 -20.03 0.13 5.65
N ALA A 64 -20.18 1.45 5.66
CA ALA A 64 -19.11 2.44 5.70
C ALA A 64 -19.14 3.17 7.04
N THR A 65 -17.97 3.55 7.55
CA THR A 65 -17.87 4.30 8.81
C THR A 65 -16.62 5.16 8.87
N ASP A 66 -16.72 6.32 9.53
CA ASP A 66 -15.60 7.17 9.97
C ASP A 66 -15.25 6.98 11.46
N ASP A 67 -15.91 6.04 12.15
CA ASP A 67 -15.77 5.80 13.59
C ASP A 67 -15.48 4.32 13.89
N ALA A 68 -14.26 4.04 14.36
CA ALA A 68 -13.82 2.69 14.72
C ALA A 68 -14.61 2.08 15.90
N SER A 69 -15.36 2.89 16.64
CA SER A 69 -16.26 2.43 17.71
C SER A 69 -17.68 2.15 17.23
N GLU A 70 -18.03 2.54 16.01
CA GLU A 70 -19.34 2.35 15.38
C GLU A 70 -19.18 1.77 13.96
N LEU A 71 -18.93 0.46 13.88
CA LEU A 71 -18.67 -0.23 12.60
C LEU A 71 -19.87 -0.27 11.64
N THR A 72 -21.09 -0.08 12.14
CA THR A 72 -22.34 -0.13 11.37
C THR A 72 -22.95 1.25 11.13
N LYS A 73 -22.13 2.30 11.14
CA LYS A 73 -22.60 3.70 11.12
C LYS A 73 -23.51 4.00 9.92
N HIS A 74 -23.01 3.72 8.71
CA HIS A 74 -23.78 3.89 7.49
C HIS A 74 -23.94 2.56 6.75
N GLN A 75 -25.18 2.10 6.52
CA GLN A 75 -25.43 0.93 5.66
C GLN A 75 -25.63 1.36 4.21
N ILE A 76 -24.81 0.80 3.32
CA ILE A 76 -24.93 1.02 1.88
C ILE A 76 -26.23 0.34 1.40
N PRO A 77 -27.12 1.03 0.65
CA PRO A 77 -28.40 0.46 0.22
C PRO A 77 -28.23 -0.83 -0.59
N SER A 78 -28.98 -1.88 -0.26
CA SER A 78 -28.88 -3.19 -0.93
C SER A 78 -29.74 -3.33 -2.18
N ASP A 79 -30.54 -2.32 -2.52
CA ASP A 79 -31.55 -2.33 -3.58
C ASP A 79 -31.18 -1.44 -4.78
N SER A 80 -29.90 -1.05 -4.90
CA SER A 80 -29.38 -0.18 -5.94
C SER A 80 -28.39 -0.91 -6.85
N SER A 81 -28.49 -0.73 -8.17
CA SER A 81 -27.45 -1.23 -9.10
C SER A 81 -26.14 -0.43 -9.02
N ASN A 82 -26.16 0.73 -8.36
CA ASN A 82 -24.98 1.61 -8.27
C ASN A 82 -23.94 1.09 -7.27
N THR A 83 -24.24 0.03 -6.52
CA THR A 83 -23.33 -0.59 -5.53
C THR A 83 -22.49 -1.73 -6.12
N ILE A 84 -22.59 -1.95 -7.43
CA ILE A 84 -21.82 -2.98 -8.11
C ILE A 84 -20.49 -2.39 -8.59
N ILE A 85 -19.38 -2.91 -8.08
CA ILE A 85 -18.02 -2.57 -8.53
C ILE A 85 -17.55 -3.62 -9.55
N PRO A 86 -17.41 -3.29 -10.84
CA PRO A 86 -16.84 -4.21 -11.83
C PRO A 86 -15.44 -4.70 -11.45
N ALA A 87 -14.99 -5.80 -12.07
CA ALA A 87 -13.61 -6.24 -11.96
C ALA A 87 -12.64 -5.14 -12.43
N GLY A 88 -11.68 -4.74 -11.59
CA GLY A 88 -10.79 -3.60 -11.86
C GLY A 88 -11.51 -2.24 -11.88
N GLY A 89 -12.75 -2.18 -11.39
CA GLY A 89 -13.55 -0.97 -11.32
C GLY A 89 -13.40 -0.22 -9.99
N TYR A 90 -13.92 1.01 -9.99
CA TYR A 90 -13.92 1.93 -8.85
C TYR A 90 -15.36 2.29 -8.48
N LEU A 91 -15.58 2.64 -7.23
CA LEU A 91 -16.85 3.19 -6.75
C LEU A 91 -16.57 4.25 -5.69
N VAL A 92 -17.24 5.39 -5.83
CA VAL A 92 -17.09 6.53 -4.93
C VAL A 92 -18.27 6.58 -3.99
N LEU A 93 -17.97 6.67 -2.69
CA LEU A 93 -18.91 7.02 -1.65
C LEU A 93 -18.69 8.49 -1.27
N TRP A 94 -19.71 9.32 -1.47
CA TRP A 94 -19.67 10.74 -1.15
C TRP A 94 -19.97 10.94 0.33
N ALA A 95 -18.98 11.44 1.08
CA ALA A 95 -19.10 11.78 2.49
C ALA A 95 -19.78 13.14 2.66
N SER A 96 -21.06 13.20 2.27
CA SER A 96 -21.86 14.42 2.29
C SER A 96 -22.52 14.69 3.64
N GLY A 97 -22.71 13.67 4.47
CA GLY A 97 -23.58 13.78 5.64
C GLY A 97 -25.08 13.75 5.29
N GLU A 98 -25.44 13.48 4.03
CA GLU A 98 -26.82 13.52 3.55
C GLU A 98 -27.14 12.39 2.55
N THR A 99 -27.89 11.40 3.02
CA THR A 99 -28.29 10.20 2.25
C THR A 99 -29.40 10.46 1.24
N SER A 100 -30.11 11.60 1.34
CA SER A 100 -31.21 11.96 0.44
C SER A 100 -30.75 12.18 -1.01
N ARG A 101 -29.45 12.39 -1.21
CA ARG A 101 -28.81 12.72 -2.49
C ARG A 101 -28.53 11.51 -3.38
N GLY A 102 -28.57 10.29 -2.84
CA GLY A 102 -28.46 9.07 -3.63
C GLY A 102 -27.81 7.92 -2.88
N ALA A 103 -27.83 6.74 -3.50
CA ALA A 103 -27.38 5.49 -2.88
C ALA A 103 -25.88 5.45 -2.52
N LEU A 104 -25.09 6.38 -3.06
CA LEU A 104 -23.65 6.48 -2.81
C LEU A 104 -23.28 7.65 -1.88
N HIS A 105 -24.26 8.34 -1.31
CA HIS A 105 -24.02 9.35 -0.28
C HIS A 105 -24.14 8.74 1.11
N VAL A 106 -23.11 8.92 1.94
CA VAL A 106 -23.07 8.43 3.31
C VAL A 106 -23.52 9.51 4.30
N ASP A 107 -23.98 9.10 5.48
CA ASP A 107 -24.54 9.98 6.51
C ASP A 107 -23.49 10.70 7.40
N PHE A 108 -22.22 10.69 6.98
CA PHE A 108 -21.14 11.39 7.66
C PHE A 108 -20.28 12.20 6.69
N LYS A 109 -19.53 13.16 7.24
CA LYS A 109 -18.47 13.93 6.57
C LYS A 109 -17.12 13.57 7.16
N LEU A 110 -16.05 13.68 6.36
CA LEU A 110 -14.72 13.39 6.85
C LEU A 110 -14.09 14.60 7.55
N LYS A 111 -13.37 14.37 8.65
CA LYS A 111 -12.66 15.40 9.40
C LYS A 111 -11.26 15.57 8.84
N LYS A 112 -11.01 16.75 8.27
CA LYS A 112 -9.67 17.20 7.85
C LYS A 112 -8.58 17.05 8.92
N GLY A 113 -8.93 17.07 10.21
CA GLY A 113 -7.98 16.90 11.31
C GLY A 113 -7.37 15.49 11.42
N GLY A 114 -7.95 14.49 10.75
CA GLY A 114 -7.60 13.08 10.83
C GLY A 114 -8.58 12.27 11.67
N GLU A 115 -8.89 11.06 11.21
CA GLU A 115 -9.81 10.11 11.85
C GLU A 115 -9.66 8.69 11.25
N PHE A 116 -10.72 7.89 11.29
CA PHE A 116 -10.80 6.53 10.79
C PHE A 116 -11.67 6.46 9.54
N ILE A 117 -11.43 5.49 8.66
CA ILE A 117 -12.33 5.07 7.59
C ILE A 117 -12.37 3.54 7.62
N GLY A 118 -13.56 2.95 7.58
CA GLY A 118 -13.73 1.51 7.55
C GLY A 118 -14.78 1.08 6.53
N LEU A 119 -14.49 -0.02 5.85
CA LEU A 119 -15.45 -0.79 5.05
C LEU A 119 -15.71 -2.11 5.76
N VAL A 120 -16.97 -2.44 6.01
CA VAL A 120 -17.38 -3.59 6.83
C VAL A 120 -18.42 -4.41 6.06
N LEU A 121 -18.32 -5.74 6.11
CA LEU A 121 -19.29 -6.62 5.47
C LEU A 121 -20.70 -6.45 6.05
N SER A 122 -21.69 -7.00 5.36
CA SER A 122 -23.11 -6.96 5.76
C SER A 122 -23.44 -7.67 7.07
N ASP A 123 -22.49 -8.41 7.65
CA ASP A 123 -22.62 -8.95 9.01
C ASP A 123 -22.43 -7.88 10.11
N GLY A 124 -21.95 -6.68 9.74
CA GLY A 124 -21.70 -5.56 10.64
C GLY A 124 -20.49 -5.76 11.57
N LEU A 125 -19.70 -6.80 11.37
CA LEU A 125 -18.59 -7.20 12.26
C LEU A 125 -17.27 -7.37 11.53
N THR A 126 -17.30 -7.88 10.30
CA THR A 126 -16.09 -8.21 9.55
C THR A 126 -15.60 -7.00 8.78
N VAL A 127 -14.52 -6.38 9.27
CA VAL A 127 -13.83 -5.29 8.55
C VAL A 127 -13.15 -5.87 7.32
N VAL A 128 -13.49 -5.33 6.14
CA VAL A 128 -12.91 -5.68 4.85
C VAL A 128 -11.59 -4.96 4.64
N ASP A 129 -11.61 -3.64 4.83
CA ASP A 129 -10.43 -2.77 4.81
C ASP A 129 -10.67 -1.54 5.70
N SER A 130 -9.60 -0.94 6.18
CA SER A 130 -9.69 0.25 7.02
C SER A 130 -8.40 1.07 6.97
N LEU A 131 -8.54 2.36 7.25
CA LEU A 131 -7.43 3.30 7.36
C LEU A 131 -7.65 4.22 8.56
N THR A 132 -6.60 4.47 9.32
CA THR A 132 -6.54 5.63 10.22
C THR A 132 -5.60 6.66 9.59
N PHE A 133 -6.07 7.89 9.41
CA PHE A 133 -5.34 8.94 8.73
C PHE A 133 -5.13 10.17 9.62
N GLY A 134 -4.08 10.93 9.30
CA GLY A 134 -3.72 12.17 10.02
C GLY A 134 -4.37 13.41 9.39
N SER A 135 -3.90 14.59 9.79
CA SER A 135 -4.40 15.84 9.20
C SER A 135 -4.18 15.90 7.68
N GLN A 136 -5.18 16.43 6.96
CA GLN A 136 -5.21 16.54 5.51
C GLN A 136 -5.07 18.00 5.06
N THR A 137 -4.72 18.18 3.78
CA THR A 137 -4.67 19.47 3.09
C THR A 137 -5.88 19.60 2.17
N ASP A 138 -6.43 20.81 2.03
CA ASP A 138 -7.58 20.98 1.14
C ASP A 138 -7.24 20.60 -0.29
N ASP A 139 -8.18 19.93 -0.97
CA ASP A 139 -8.09 19.48 -2.36
C ASP A 139 -6.90 18.54 -2.68
N ILE A 140 -6.22 18.00 -1.66
CA ILE A 140 -5.22 16.93 -1.81
C ILE A 140 -5.81 15.66 -1.19
N SER A 141 -6.06 14.66 -2.03
CA SER A 141 -6.52 13.35 -1.57
C SER A 141 -5.34 12.47 -1.14
N TYR A 142 -5.64 11.41 -0.41
CA TYR A 142 -4.67 10.40 -0.01
C TYR A 142 -5.12 9.05 -0.56
N GLY A 143 -4.28 8.39 -1.34
CA GLY A 143 -4.66 7.19 -2.08
C GLY A 143 -3.56 6.15 -2.24
N ARG A 144 -3.97 4.93 -2.57
CA ARG A 144 -3.08 3.79 -2.83
C ARG A 144 -2.43 3.93 -4.19
N VAL A 145 -1.10 3.87 -4.23
CA VAL A 145 -0.32 3.92 -5.47
C VAL A 145 0.67 2.74 -5.51
N PRO A 146 0.48 1.75 -6.41
CA PRO A 146 -0.62 1.62 -7.38
C PRO A 146 -1.98 1.31 -6.72
N ASP A 147 -3.07 1.42 -7.49
CA ASP A 147 -4.43 1.11 -7.03
C ASP A 147 -4.51 -0.27 -6.37
N GLY A 148 -5.19 -0.33 -5.22
CA GLY A 148 -5.27 -1.53 -4.38
C GLY A 148 -3.94 -2.05 -3.82
N GLY A 149 -2.84 -1.32 -4.01
CA GLY A 149 -1.52 -1.61 -3.43
C GLY A 149 -1.46 -1.35 -1.92
N SER A 150 -0.30 -1.57 -1.30
CA SER A 150 -0.14 -1.34 0.15
C SER A 150 0.38 0.06 0.52
N SER A 151 0.92 0.80 -0.46
CA SER A 151 1.51 2.12 -0.26
C SER A 151 0.45 3.20 -0.44
N TRP A 152 0.36 4.12 0.51
CA TRP A 152 -0.47 5.32 0.43
C TRP A 152 0.39 6.55 0.19
N SER A 153 -0.09 7.47 -0.65
CA SER A 153 0.60 8.69 -1.03
C SER A 153 -0.40 9.84 -1.19
N ASP A 154 0.08 11.07 -1.00
CA ASP A 154 -0.69 12.27 -1.36
C ASP A 154 -0.88 12.31 -2.89
N ILE A 155 -2.10 12.60 -3.32
CA ILE A 155 -2.50 12.76 -4.72
C ILE A 155 -2.99 14.21 -4.86
N THR A 156 -2.18 15.04 -5.53
CA THR A 156 -2.42 16.49 -5.63
C THR A 156 -3.58 16.89 -6.53
N THR A 157 -4.15 15.93 -7.25
CA THR A 157 -5.35 16.10 -8.07
C THR A 157 -6.26 14.92 -7.74
N PRO A 158 -7.37 15.05 -7.02
CA PRO A 158 -8.13 13.86 -6.68
C PRO A 158 -8.68 13.10 -7.91
N THR A 159 -8.81 11.78 -7.82
CA THR A 159 -9.17 10.87 -8.95
C THR A 159 -10.50 10.12 -8.81
N PRO A 160 -11.57 10.70 -8.24
CA PRO A 160 -12.80 9.97 -7.94
C PRO A 160 -13.37 9.24 -9.17
N GLY A 161 -13.52 7.93 -9.05
CA GLY A 161 -14.05 7.02 -10.06
C GLY A 161 -13.01 6.52 -11.07
N THR A 162 -11.72 6.80 -10.87
CA THR A 162 -10.66 6.48 -11.82
C THR A 162 -9.37 6.02 -11.13
N SER A 163 -8.38 5.60 -11.92
CA SER A 163 -7.11 5.08 -11.40
C SER A 163 -6.21 6.18 -10.82
N ASN A 164 -5.62 5.93 -9.64
CA ASN A 164 -4.58 6.77 -9.04
C ASN A 164 -3.28 6.76 -9.86
N ALA A 165 -3.10 5.80 -10.78
CA ALA A 165 -1.89 5.69 -11.61
C ALA A 165 -1.73 6.83 -12.64
N GLY A 166 -2.76 7.67 -12.82
CA GLY A 166 -2.80 8.75 -13.81
C GLY A 166 -2.17 10.08 -13.37
N LEU A 167 -1.72 10.21 -12.13
CA LEU A 167 -1.39 11.52 -11.54
C LEU A 167 -0.01 11.56 -10.88
N PHE A 168 1.00 11.39 -11.72
CA PHE A 168 2.30 11.97 -11.45
C PHE A 168 2.18 13.49 -11.73
N VAL A 169 1.77 14.28 -10.74
CA VAL A 169 2.32 15.64 -10.68
C VAL A 169 3.78 15.43 -10.32
N GLU A 170 4.66 15.73 -11.27
CA GLU A 170 6.10 15.72 -11.08
C GLU A 170 6.48 16.69 -9.94
N ASP A 171 6.45 16.21 -8.70
CA ASP A 171 7.75 16.20 -8.03
C ASP A 171 8.54 15.16 -8.80
N ASN A 172 9.57 15.61 -9.53
CA ASN A 172 10.45 14.82 -10.38
C ASN A 172 11.17 13.69 -9.60
N ILE A 173 10.43 12.71 -9.06
CA ILE A 173 10.96 11.40 -8.78
C ILE A 173 10.91 10.67 -10.11
N SER A 174 11.83 11.02 -11.01
CA SER A 174 12.14 10.12 -12.12
C SER A 174 12.46 8.78 -11.46
N LEU A 175 11.59 7.78 -11.64
CA LEU A 175 11.93 6.44 -11.22
C LEU A 175 13.26 6.11 -11.90
N PRO A 176 14.25 5.61 -11.15
CA PRO A 176 15.55 5.36 -11.72
C PRO A 176 15.43 4.47 -12.95
N SER A 177 15.93 4.92 -14.10
CA SER A 177 16.01 4.08 -15.30
C SER A 177 16.98 2.90 -15.11
N ASP A 178 17.91 3.05 -14.16
CA ASP A 178 19.03 2.14 -13.95
C ASP A 178 19.25 1.81 -12.47
N PHE A 179 19.77 0.60 -12.25
CA PHE A 179 20.35 0.22 -10.98
C PHE A 179 21.66 1.00 -10.74
N GLN A 180 21.77 1.66 -9.60
CA GLN A 180 22.99 2.35 -9.19
C GLN A 180 23.28 2.15 -7.71
N LEU A 181 24.56 2.02 -7.36
CA LEU A 181 25.03 2.07 -5.99
C LEU A 181 25.90 3.31 -5.81
N GLN A 182 25.45 4.26 -5.00
CA GLN A 182 26.18 5.50 -4.73
C GLN A 182 27.31 5.27 -3.73
N GLN A 183 28.23 6.23 -3.64
CA GLN A 183 29.23 6.22 -2.59
C GLN A 183 28.54 6.53 -1.26
N ASN A 184 28.82 5.74 -0.22
CA ASN A 184 28.31 6.00 1.12
C ASN A 184 28.77 7.38 1.63
N TYR A 185 27.90 8.07 2.36
CA TYR A 185 28.20 9.37 2.96
C TYR A 185 27.75 9.40 4.43
N PRO A 186 28.59 9.90 5.35
CA PRO A 186 29.98 10.31 5.13
C PRO A 186 30.93 9.12 4.81
N ASN A 187 32.06 9.39 4.17
CA ASN A 187 33.16 8.43 4.01
C ASN A 187 34.51 9.17 4.00
N PRO A 188 35.36 9.02 5.03
CA PRO A 188 35.22 8.13 6.20
C PRO A 188 34.05 8.50 7.13
N PHE A 189 33.60 7.57 7.98
CA PHE A 189 32.46 7.77 8.89
C PHE A 189 32.72 7.30 10.33
N ASN A 190 31.97 7.87 11.28
CA ASN A 190 31.95 7.50 12.71
C ASN A 190 30.62 7.91 13.40
N PRO A 191 29.84 7.01 14.01
CA PRO A 191 29.80 5.56 13.76
C PRO A 191 28.91 5.19 12.57
N THR A 192 28.16 6.15 12.01
CA THR A 192 27.10 5.88 11.02
C THR A 192 27.42 6.46 9.66
N THR A 193 27.11 5.71 8.61
CA THR A 193 27.07 6.17 7.22
C THR A 193 25.74 5.78 6.59
N SER A 194 25.33 6.57 5.61
CA SER A 194 24.22 6.26 4.71
C SER A 194 24.75 5.65 3.40
N ILE A 195 24.08 4.61 2.91
CA ILE A 195 24.32 3.97 1.62
C ILE A 195 23.07 4.22 0.76
N ASN A 196 23.24 5.03 -0.28
CA ASN A 196 22.18 5.33 -1.24
C ASN A 196 22.31 4.43 -2.46
N PHE A 197 21.18 3.93 -2.96
CA PHE A 197 21.13 3.18 -4.21
C PHE A 197 19.78 3.34 -4.90
N SER A 198 19.75 3.04 -6.19
CA SER A 198 18.56 3.10 -7.03
C SER A 198 18.24 1.72 -7.60
N VAL A 199 16.96 1.43 -7.74
CA VAL A 199 16.42 0.19 -8.31
C VAL A 199 15.47 0.55 -9.43
N ALA A 200 15.71 0.00 -10.62
CA ALA A 200 14.94 0.30 -11.83
C ALA A 200 13.70 -0.56 -11.99
N ASN A 201 13.73 -1.80 -11.49
CA ASN A 201 12.63 -2.77 -11.61
C ASN A 201 12.44 -3.50 -10.28
N SER A 202 11.21 -3.93 -9.99
CA SER A 202 10.91 -4.74 -8.80
C SER A 202 11.74 -6.03 -8.81
N GLU A 203 12.69 -6.15 -7.89
CA GLU A 203 13.63 -7.27 -7.82
C GLU A 203 13.98 -7.62 -6.37
N PHE A 204 14.49 -8.83 -6.17
CA PHE A 204 15.10 -9.23 -4.91
C PHE A 204 16.47 -8.59 -4.78
N ILE A 205 16.72 -7.91 -3.65
CA ILE A 205 17.94 -7.16 -3.40
C ILE A 205 18.61 -7.64 -2.11
N GLU A 206 19.93 -7.85 -2.20
CA GLU A 206 20.81 -8.05 -1.06
C GLU A 206 21.81 -6.90 -0.94
N LEU A 207 21.81 -6.19 0.19
CA LEU A 207 22.85 -5.23 0.56
C LEU A 207 23.72 -5.82 1.67
N ASN A 208 24.93 -6.23 1.32
CA ASN A 208 25.86 -6.93 2.21
C ASN A 208 27.09 -6.09 2.53
N ILE A 209 27.60 -6.19 3.75
CA ILE A 209 28.88 -5.60 4.18
C ILE A 209 29.92 -6.71 4.33
N PHE A 210 31.15 -6.47 3.88
CA PHE A 210 32.29 -7.37 3.97
C PHE A 210 33.53 -6.66 4.52
N ASP A 211 34.44 -7.41 5.13
CA ASP A 211 35.79 -6.93 5.38
C ASP A 211 36.65 -6.95 4.10
N ILE A 212 37.90 -6.47 4.20
CA ILE A 212 38.82 -6.42 3.06
C ILE A 212 39.29 -7.80 2.57
N LEU A 213 39.10 -8.85 3.38
CA LEU A 213 39.42 -10.23 3.02
C LEU A 213 38.23 -10.93 2.33
N GLY A 214 37.07 -10.27 2.26
CA GLY A 214 35.85 -10.79 1.65
C GLY A 214 34.95 -11.57 2.63
N ASN A 215 35.22 -11.55 3.93
CA ASN A 215 34.31 -12.16 4.90
C ASN A 215 33.09 -11.27 5.09
N LYS A 216 31.89 -11.86 5.05
CA LYS A 216 30.64 -11.12 5.26
C LYS A 216 30.49 -10.74 6.73
N ILE A 217 30.32 -9.44 6.97
CA ILE A 217 30.19 -8.82 8.31
C ILE A 217 28.73 -8.72 8.73
N THR A 218 27.86 -8.25 7.83
CA THR A 218 26.42 -8.14 8.07
C THR A 218 25.65 -8.03 6.74
N THR A 219 24.33 -8.17 6.79
CA THR A 219 23.40 -7.90 5.70
C THR A 219 22.42 -6.83 6.17
N LEU A 220 22.40 -5.70 5.46
CA LEU A 220 21.56 -4.55 5.81
C LEU A 220 20.17 -4.62 5.18
N MET A 221 20.05 -5.33 4.05
CA MET A 221 18.80 -5.52 3.32
C MET A 221 18.81 -6.86 2.61
N ASN A 222 17.67 -7.57 2.63
CA ASN A 222 17.50 -8.89 2.04
C ASN A 222 16.02 -9.18 1.74
N ASN A 223 15.44 -8.50 0.74
CA ASN A 223 14.01 -8.58 0.43
C ASN A 223 13.71 -8.16 -1.03
N HIS A 224 12.49 -8.42 -1.48
CA HIS A 224 11.94 -7.84 -2.70
C HIS A 224 11.55 -6.38 -2.44
N ILE A 225 11.99 -5.47 -3.32
CA ILE A 225 11.68 -4.04 -3.22
C ILE A 225 11.23 -3.50 -4.58
N ALA A 226 10.33 -2.50 -4.56
CA ALA A 226 9.82 -1.84 -5.76
C ALA A 226 10.90 -0.96 -6.44
N PRO A 227 10.70 -0.50 -7.68
CA PRO A 227 11.54 0.54 -8.28
C PRO A 227 11.57 1.79 -7.39
N GLY A 228 12.73 2.44 -7.27
CA GLY A 228 12.87 3.65 -6.45
C GLY A 228 14.29 3.93 -5.98
N ASN A 229 14.43 5.01 -5.24
CA ASN A 229 15.67 5.40 -4.55
C ASN A 229 15.59 4.98 -3.08
N TYR A 230 16.66 4.38 -2.57
CA TYR A 230 16.73 3.81 -1.23
C TYR A 230 17.92 4.38 -0.47
N ASN A 231 17.73 4.58 0.83
CA ASN A 231 18.76 4.99 1.78
C ASN A 231 18.81 3.96 2.92
N VAL A 232 19.96 3.31 3.11
CA VAL A 232 20.17 2.34 4.18
C VAL A 232 21.37 2.75 5.02
N GLN A 233 21.21 2.75 6.34
CA GLN A 233 22.29 3.13 7.25
C GLN A 233 23.08 1.91 7.74
N TRP A 234 24.39 2.09 7.90
CA TRP A 234 25.24 1.17 8.65
C TRP A 234 25.95 1.91 9.78
N ASN A 235 25.94 1.31 10.97
CA ASN A 235 26.48 1.87 12.21
C ASN A 235 27.75 1.15 12.70
N GLY A 236 28.45 0.44 11.80
CA GLY A 236 29.70 -0.26 12.12
C GLY A 236 29.50 -1.52 12.98
N LYS A 237 28.31 -2.15 12.97
CA LYS A 237 28.05 -3.40 13.69
C LYS A 237 28.04 -4.63 12.78
N ASP A 238 28.47 -5.77 13.32
CA ASP A 238 28.36 -7.11 12.70
C ASP A 238 27.00 -7.78 12.99
N PHE A 239 26.81 -9.02 12.50
CA PHE A 239 25.61 -9.83 12.75
C PHE A 239 25.29 -10.07 14.24
N ASN A 240 26.28 -9.98 15.13
CA ASN A 240 26.09 -10.16 16.57
C ASN A 240 25.82 -8.81 17.28
N GLY A 241 25.67 -7.71 16.53
CA GLY A 241 25.51 -6.37 17.06
C GLY A 241 26.79 -5.78 17.66
N LYS A 242 27.94 -6.43 17.46
CA LYS A 242 29.23 -5.96 17.99
C LYS A 242 29.86 -4.95 17.05
N ILE A 243 30.43 -3.87 17.62
CA ILE A 243 31.16 -2.87 16.85
C ILE A 243 32.43 -3.49 16.27
N VAL A 244 32.61 -3.32 14.96
CA VAL A 244 33.78 -3.81 14.23
C VAL A 244 35.02 -2.93 14.46
N SER A 245 36.20 -3.40 14.04
CA SER A 245 37.43 -2.60 14.13
C SER A 245 37.40 -1.41 13.17
N GLY A 246 38.12 -0.32 13.48
CA GLY A 246 38.34 0.74 12.49
C GLY A 246 39.13 0.18 11.31
N GLY A 247 38.78 0.59 10.09
CA GLY A 247 39.42 0.05 8.89
C GLY A 247 38.59 0.16 7.63
N VAL A 248 39.04 -0.56 6.60
CA VAL A 248 38.42 -0.59 5.29
C VAL A 248 37.40 -1.73 5.22
N TYR A 249 36.21 -1.40 4.74
CA TYR A 249 35.12 -2.34 4.50
C TYR A 249 34.61 -2.20 3.07
N LEU A 250 33.95 -3.24 2.58
CA LEU A 250 33.27 -3.26 1.29
C LEU A 250 31.77 -3.41 1.51
N TYR A 251 30.97 -2.72 0.72
CA TYR A 251 29.53 -2.94 0.66
C TYR A 251 29.14 -3.32 -0.76
N GLN A 252 28.25 -4.30 -0.89
CA GLN A 252 27.82 -4.85 -2.16
C GLN A 252 26.30 -4.82 -2.24
N LEU A 253 25.80 -4.23 -3.32
CA LEU A 253 24.41 -4.35 -3.74
C LEU A 253 24.32 -5.42 -4.82
N LYS A 254 23.51 -6.45 -4.59
CA LYS A 254 23.33 -7.58 -5.49
C LYS A 254 21.85 -7.81 -5.76
N SER A 255 21.53 -8.00 -7.04
CA SER A 255 20.22 -8.40 -7.57
C SER A 255 20.41 -9.48 -8.64
N LYS A 256 19.33 -9.86 -9.34
CA LYS A 256 19.41 -10.75 -10.50
C LYS A 256 20.16 -10.09 -11.66
N SER A 257 19.92 -8.80 -11.89
CA SER A 257 20.44 -8.02 -13.02
C SER A 257 21.63 -7.11 -12.66
N PHE A 258 21.91 -6.89 -11.37
CA PHE A 258 22.91 -5.94 -10.90
C PHE A 258 23.84 -6.52 -9.83
N ASN A 259 25.13 -6.22 -9.92
CA ASN A 259 26.08 -6.53 -8.84
C ASN A 259 27.17 -5.45 -8.80
N LYS A 260 27.15 -4.62 -7.77
CA LYS A 260 28.14 -3.55 -7.59
C LYS A 260 28.68 -3.56 -6.17
N THR A 261 30.00 -3.43 -6.07
CA THR A 261 30.71 -3.33 -4.79
C THR A 261 31.41 -1.98 -4.70
N LYS A 262 31.37 -1.35 -3.53
CA LYS A 262 32.09 -0.12 -3.22
C LYS A 262 32.80 -0.22 -1.87
N LYS A 263 33.79 0.65 -1.67
CA LYS A 263 34.66 0.69 -0.50
C LYS A 263 34.23 1.81 0.45
N MET A 264 34.29 1.56 1.75
CA MET A 264 34.08 2.55 2.81
C MET A 264 35.16 2.44 3.89
N ILE A 265 35.35 3.51 4.64
CA ILE A 265 36.36 3.61 5.71
C ILE A 265 35.64 3.96 7.01
N PHE A 266 35.68 3.04 7.96
CA PHE A 266 35.15 3.23 9.30
C PHE A 266 36.27 3.73 10.22
N ILE A 267 36.02 4.84 10.93
CA ILE A 267 36.94 5.42 11.90
C ILE A 267 36.29 5.39 13.28
N LYS A 268 37.08 5.10 14.30
CA LYS A 268 36.67 5.16 15.71
C LYS A 268 36.89 6.54 16.29
#